data_AF-A0A7Y2L3E5-F1
#
_entry.id   AF-A0A7Y2L3E5-F1
#
_cell.length_a   1.000
_cell.length_b   1.000
_cell.length_c   1.000
_cell.angle_alpha   90.00
_cell.angle_beta   90.00
_cell.angle_gamma   90.00
#
_symmetry.space_group_name_H-M   'P 1'
#
loop_
_entity.id
_entity.type
_entity.pdbx_description
1 polymer ?
#
loop_
_entity_poly.entity_id
_entity_poly.type
_entity_poly.pdbx_seq_one_letter_code
_entity_poly.pdbx_strand_id
1 'polypeptide(L)'
;MTQSSLSGSAAIVGLGATEFSKNSGRTELRLALEATLAALKDAGIDPSEVEGFSSYSVDKVPEYEIARLLGCKDVKFFSQVPHGGGAACAPIMHAAMAVATGVAKVVVVYRAMNERSWYRFGSGSYGFASTPIFENVNYGWYMPHGLHTPASWVGMFAQRYMHTYGATSEDFGRVAVAVRDFAATNPAAFFYGKPITLEEH
;
A
#
# COMPACT_ATOMS: atom_id res chain seq x y z
N MET A 1 14.82 26.49 -23.97
CA MET A 1 14.82 25.20 -23.24
C MET A 1 13.37 24.89 -22.94
N THR A 2 12.79 23.85 -23.53
CA THR A 2 11.50 23.33 -23.10
C THR A 2 11.68 22.79 -21.69
N GLN A 3 11.02 23.39 -20.69
CA GLN A 3 11.00 22.83 -19.34
C GLN A 3 10.44 21.42 -19.42
N SER A 4 11.28 20.39 -19.19
CA SER A 4 10.74 19.04 -18.99
C SER A 4 10.04 19.03 -17.63
N SER A 5 8.72 18.93 -17.65
CA SER A 5 7.94 18.68 -16.45
C SER A 5 7.90 17.19 -16.16
N LEU A 6 7.86 16.81 -14.89
CA LEU A 6 7.64 15.41 -14.49
C LEU A 6 6.33 14.83 -15.07
N SER A 7 5.30 15.66 -15.20
CA SER A 7 4.01 15.25 -15.76
C SER A 7 4.16 14.71 -17.19
N GLY A 8 3.55 13.56 -17.46
CA GLY A 8 3.61 12.89 -18.76
C GLY A 8 4.95 12.21 -19.11
N SER A 9 5.96 12.28 -18.22
CA SER A 9 7.29 11.71 -18.50
C SER A 9 7.42 10.21 -18.17
N ALA A 10 6.39 9.61 -17.56
CA ALA A 10 6.34 8.19 -17.21
C ALA A 10 4.92 7.65 -17.37
N ALA A 11 4.79 6.33 -17.54
CA ALA A 11 3.51 5.63 -17.65
C ALA A 11 3.53 4.32 -16.86
N ILE A 12 2.39 3.92 -16.32
CA ILE A 12 2.18 2.57 -15.79
C ILE A 12 1.79 1.69 -16.99
N VAL A 13 2.63 0.70 -17.30
CA VAL A 13 2.48 -0.15 -18.49
C VAL A 13 2.09 -1.59 -18.16
N GLY A 14 2.00 -1.95 -16.88
CA GLY A 14 1.53 -3.27 -16.46
C GLY A 14 1.08 -3.29 -15.02
N LEU A 15 0.10 -4.14 -14.72
CA LEU A 15 -0.46 -4.34 -13.39
C LEU A 15 -0.50 -5.83 -13.06
N GLY A 16 -0.21 -6.16 -11.80
CA GLY A 16 -0.20 -7.53 -11.31
C GLY A 16 -0.57 -7.60 -9.85
N ALA A 17 -1.39 -8.59 -9.51
CA ALA A 17 -1.81 -8.86 -8.14
C ALA A 17 -1.95 -10.37 -7.93
N THR A 18 -1.69 -10.81 -6.70
CA THR A 18 -2.14 -12.13 -6.24
C THR A 18 -3.63 -12.08 -5.89
N GLU A 19 -4.23 -13.21 -5.53
CA GLU A 19 -5.56 -13.19 -4.92
C GLU A 19 -5.54 -12.48 -3.56
N PHE A 20 -6.64 -11.77 -3.24
CA PHE A 20 -6.82 -11.15 -1.93
C PHE A 20 -7.47 -12.14 -0.95
N SER A 21 -6.64 -12.83 -0.17
CA SER A 21 -7.08 -13.88 0.76
C SER A 21 -6.94 -13.47 2.23
N LYS A 22 -7.58 -14.23 3.12
CA LYS A 22 -7.39 -14.09 4.59
C LYS A 22 -6.19 -14.88 5.10
N ASN A 23 -5.72 -15.85 4.31
CA ASN A 23 -4.52 -16.62 4.56
C ASN A 23 -3.99 -17.12 3.21
N SER A 24 -2.88 -16.58 2.76
CA SER A 24 -2.30 -16.91 1.45
C SER A 24 -1.57 -18.25 1.42
N GLY A 25 -1.25 -18.82 2.59
CA GLY A 25 -0.42 -20.02 2.73
C GLY A 25 1.03 -19.87 2.23
N ARG A 26 1.45 -18.65 1.87
CA ARG A 26 2.73 -18.36 1.19
C ARG A 26 3.47 -17.23 1.90
N THR A 27 4.79 -17.16 1.69
CA THR A 27 5.60 -16.05 2.23
C THR A 27 5.24 -14.74 1.53
N GLU A 28 5.46 -13.62 2.21
CA GLU A 28 5.26 -12.29 1.61
C GLU A 28 6.16 -12.08 0.38
N LEU A 29 7.40 -12.60 0.42
CA LEU A 29 8.32 -12.60 -0.72
C LEU A 29 7.73 -13.34 -1.92
N ARG A 30 7.08 -14.48 -1.71
CA ARG A 30 6.43 -15.24 -2.78
C ARG A 30 5.27 -14.44 -3.39
N LEU A 31 4.46 -13.78 -2.57
CA LEU A 31 3.37 -12.92 -3.04
C LEU A 31 3.91 -11.74 -3.86
N ALA A 32 4.97 -11.08 -3.38
CA ALA A 32 5.62 -9.98 -4.09
C ALA A 32 6.13 -10.41 -5.47
N LEU A 33 6.79 -11.57 -5.55
CA LEU A 33 7.30 -12.10 -6.82
C LEU A 33 6.18 -12.48 -7.80
N GLU A 34 5.12 -13.13 -7.33
CA GLU A 34 3.99 -13.49 -8.19
C GLU A 34 3.30 -12.24 -8.75
N ALA A 35 3.03 -11.24 -7.92
CA ALA A 35 2.44 -9.97 -8.36
C ALA A 35 3.37 -9.23 -9.33
N THR A 36 4.68 -9.21 -9.05
CA THR A 36 5.68 -8.55 -9.91
C THR A 36 5.79 -9.24 -11.27
N LEU A 37 5.87 -10.57 -11.30
CA LEU A 37 5.91 -11.33 -12.55
C LEU A 37 4.62 -11.16 -13.37
N ALA A 38 3.45 -11.08 -12.71
CA ALA A 38 2.20 -10.79 -13.39
C ALA A 38 2.21 -9.39 -14.02
N ALA A 39 2.69 -8.36 -13.30
CA ALA A 39 2.78 -7.00 -13.81
C ALA A 39 3.75 -6.87 -14.99
N LEU A 40 4.91 -7.55 -14.92
CA LEU A 40 5.89 -7.57 -16.00
C LEU A 40 5.35 -8.30 -17.23
N LYS A 41 4.63 -9.41 -17.03
CA LYS A 41 3.96 -10.14 -18.11
C LYS A 41 2.89 -9.28 -18.79
N ASP A 42 2.09 -8.55 -18.02
CA ASP A 42 1.07 -7.62 -18.53
C ASP A 42 1.71 -6.50 -19.38
N ALA A 43 2.88 -6.01 -18.94
CA ALA A 43 3.67 -5.03 -19.69
C ALA A 43 4.44 -5.60 -20.89
N GLY A 44 4.57 -6.92 -21.02
CA GLY A 44 5.44 -7.57 -22.01
C GLY A 44 6.94 -7.29 -21.80
N ILE A 45 7.37 -7.05 -20.55
CA ILE A 45 8.75 -6.71 -20.18
C ILE A 45 9.44 -7.94 -19.60
N ASP A 46 10.66 -8.22 -20.03
CA ASP A 46 11.45 -9.32 -19.45
C ASP A 46 11.93 -8.93 -18.04
N PRO A 47 11.87 -9.84 -17.03
CA PRO A 47 12.32 -9.52 -15.68
C PRO A 47 13.76 -9.02 -15.57
N SER A 48 14.64 -9.40 -16.50
CA SER A 48 16.03 -8.94 -16.52
C SER A 48 16.20 -7.47 -16.94
N GLU A 49 15.16 -6.84 -17.51
CA GLU A 49 15.12 -5.43 -17.90
C GLU A 49 14.72 -4.49 -16.76
N VAL A 50 14.34 -5.01 -15.59
CA VAL A 50 13.99 -4.16 -14.44
C VAL A 50 15.26 -3.49 -13.90
N GLU A 51 15.23 -2.16 -13.87
CA GLU A 51 16.36 -1.31 -13.45
C GLU A 51 16.08 -0.61 -12.10
N GLY A 52 14.89 -0.75 -11.54
CA GLY A 52 14.59 -0.11 -10.27
C GLY A 52 13.39 -0.67 -9.53
N PHE A 53 13.35 -0.37 -8.23
CA PHE A 53 12.26 -0.74 -7.33
C PHE A 53 11.88 0.44 -6.43
N SER A 54 10.59 0.60 -6.20
CA SER A 54 10.08 1.52 -5.18
C SER A 54 9.02 0.82 -4.33
N SER A 55 9.16 0.92 -3.01
CA SER A 55 8.26 0.25 -2.06
C SER A 55 7.98 1.13 -0.84
N TYR A 56 7.39 0.53 0.19
CA TYR A 56 7.02 1.15 1.44
C TYR A 56 8.08 0.81 2.48
N SER A 57 8.44 1.74 3.37
CA SER A 57 9.42 1.48 4.43
C SER A 57 8.98 0.41 5.44
N VAL A 58 7.69 0.07 5.44
CA VAL A 58 7.07 -0.95 6.29
C VAL A 58 6.83 -2.27 5.56
N ASP A 59 7.21 -2.36 4.28
CA ASP A 59 7.24 -3.65 3.59
C ASP A 59 8.38 -4.52 4.17
N LYS A 60 8.11 -5.81 4.38
CA LYS A 60 9.08 -6.76 4.94
C LYS A 60 9.87 -7.51 3.87
N VAL A 61 9.49 -7.33 2.61
CA VAL A 61 10.18 -7.88 1.46
C VAL A 61 11.14 -6.82 0.94
N PRO A 62 12.45 -6.97 1.13
CA PRO A 62 13.42 -6.01 0.61
C PRO A 62 13.54 -6.11 -0.91
N GLU A 63 13.75 -4.96 -1.55
CA GLU A 63 13.77 -4.81 -3.00
C GLU A 63 14.89 -5.64 -3.65
N TYR A 64 16.04 -5.72 -2.97
CA TYR A 64 17.21 -6.46 -3.46
C TYR A 64 16.98 -7.97 -3.55
N GLU A 65 16.09 -8.54 -2.73
CA GLU A 65 15.74 -9.97 -2.83
C GLU A 65 14.82 -10.23 -4.03
N ILE A 66 13.88 -9.33 -4.33
CA ILE A 66 13.08 -9.41 -5.55
C ILE A 66 14.00 -9.29 -6.77
N ALA A 67 14.88 -8.29 -6.80
CA ALA A 67 15.85 -8.11 -7.87
C ALA A 67 16.69 -9.38 -8.12
N ARG A 68 17.21 -9.99 -7.04
CA ARG A 68 18.00 -11.22 -7.10
C ARG A 68 17.20 -12.38 -7.69
N LEU A 69 15.95 -12.56 -7.26
CA LEU A 69 15.11 -13.70 -7.66
C LEU A 69 14.50 -13.54 -9.06
N LEU A 70 14.31 -12.30 -9.52
CA LEU A 70 13.94 -12.01 -10.91
C LEU A 70 15.11 -12.16 -11.89
N GLY A 71 16.35 -12.17 -11.40
CA GLY A 71 17.54 -12.19 -12.25
C GLY A 71 17.79 -10.85 -12.94
N CYS A 72 17.46 -9.74 -12.28
CA CYS A 72 17.74 -8.39 -12.79
C CYS A 72 19.24 -8.20 -13.00
N LYS A 73 19.62 -7.53 -14.10
CA LYS A 73 21.03 -7.39 -14.50
C LYS A 73 21.68 -6.09 -14.04
N ASP A 74 20.94 -4.99 -14.09
CA ASP A 74 21.50 -3.63 -13.94
C ASP A 74 20.53 -2.75 -13.12
N VAL A 75 20.40 -3.04 -11.83
CA VAL A 75 19.49 -2.29 -10.93
C VAL A 75 20.17 -1.02 -10.45
N LYS A 76 19.58 0.12 -10.80
CA LYS A 76 20.10 1.49 -10.60
C LYS A 76 19.36 2.27 -9.52
N PHE A 77 18.15 1.84 -9.18
CA PHE A 77 17.26 2.60 -8.30
C PHE A 77 16.58 1.72 -7.25
N PHE A 78 16.72 2.11 -5.98
CA PHE A 78 15.95 1.57 -4.86
C PHE A 78 15.41 2.73 -4.04
N SER A 79 14.13 2.69 -3.68
CA SER A 79 13.57 3.66 -2.76
C SER A 79 12.45 3.08 -1.91
N GLN A 80 12.31 3.63 -0.71
CA GLN A 80 11.23 3.31 0.21
C GLN A 80 10.57 4.59 0.69
N VAL A 81 9.24 4.56 0.80
CA VAL A 81 8.48 5.70 1.33
C VAL A 81 7.84 5.33 2.68
N PRO A 82 8.02 6.16 3.73
CA PRO A 82 7.38 5.96 5.02
C PRO A 82 5.88 6.32 5.00
N HIS A 83 5.21 6.33 6.15
CA HIS A 83 3.78 6.66 6.32
C HIS A 83 2.75 5.60 5.88
N GLY A 84 3.17 4.34 5.74
CA GLY A 84 2.25 3.21 5.53
C GLY A 84 1.30 3.43 4.36
N GLY A 85 0.01 3.11 4.53
CA GLY A 85 -1.01 3.27 3.48
C GLY A 85 -1.20 4.71 2.98
N GLY A 86 -0.86 5.73 3.77
CA GLY A 86 -0.95 7.13 3.35
C GLY A 86 0.02 7.49 2.23
N ALA A 87 1.10 6.72 2.07
CA ALA A 87 2.08 6.93 1.03
C ALA A 87 1.79 6.17 -0.26
N ALA A 88 0.61 5.57 -0.46
CA ALA A 88 0.43 4.60 -1.54
C ALA A 88 0.77 5.11 -2.96
N CYS A 89 0.56 6.40 -3.22
CA CYS A 89 0.92 7.03 -4.49
C CYS A 89 2.38 7.51 -4.58
N ALA A 90 3.09 7.62 -3.45
CA ALA A 90 4.44 8.17 -3.40
C ALA A 90 5.52 7.23 -3.97
N PRO A 91 5.49 5.89 -3.78
CA PRO A 91 6.37 4.99 -4.52
C PRO A 91 6.21 5.10 -6.05
N ILE A 92 4.97 5.34 -6.53
CA ILE A 92 4.71 5.61 -7.95
C ILE A 92 5.36 6.93 -8.37
N MET A 93 5.27 7.98 -7.54
CA MET A 93 5.96 9.25 -7.80
C MET A 93 7.48 9.08 -7.86
N HIS A 94 8.08 8.30 -6.96
CA HIS A 94 9.50 7.96 -6.98
C HIS A 94 9.90 7.23 -8.26
N ALA A 95 9.11 6.24 -8.69
CA ALA A 95 9.30 5.55 -9.95
C ALA A 95 9.22 6.49 -11.15
N ALA A 96 8.22 7.38 -11.18
CA ALA A 96 8.08 8.38 -12.24
C ALA A 96 9.27 9.35 -12.29
N MET A 97 9.80 9.78 -11.14
CA MET A 97 11.00 10.63 -11.08
C MET A 97 12.24 9.90 -11.58
N ALA A 98 12.43 8.63 -11.22
CA ALA A 98 13.55 7.82 -11.71
C ALA A 98 13.50 7.65 -13.25
N VAL A 99 12.32 7.44 -13.82
CA VAL A 99 12.13 7.39 -15.28
C VAL A 99 12.37 8.75 -15.93
N ALA A 100 11.74 9.81 -15.42
CA ALA A 100 11.83 11.14 -16.01
C ALA A 100 13.24 11.73 -15.98
N THR A 101 14.06 11.31 -15.01
CA THR A 101 15.46 11.75 -14.88
C THR A 101 16.46 10.83 -15.57
N GLY A 102 16.00 9.72 -16.17
CA GLY A 102 16.84 8.76 -16.88
C GLY A 102 17.67 7.85 -15.97
N VAL A 103 17.39 7.80 -14.66
CA VAL A 103 18.06 6.91 -13.72
C VAL A 103 17.69 5.44 -13.97
N ALA A 104 16.43 5.17 -14.30
CA ALA A 104 15.94 3.83 -14.62
C ALA A 104 14.82 3.91 -15.67
N LYS A 105 14.81 2.98 -16.64
CA LYS A 105 13.78 2.88 -17.68
C LYS A 105 12.56 2.06 -17.24
N VAL A 106 12.79 1.03 -16.42
CA VAL A 106 11.76 0.13 -15.91
C VAL A 106 11.88 0.06 -14.39
N VAL A 107 10.83 0.50 -13.69
CA VAL A 107 10.77 0.50 -12.23
C VAL A 107 9.54 -0.28 -11.78
N VAL A 108 9.75 -1.27 -10.89
CA VAL A 108 8.66 -2.02 -10.25
C VAL A 108 8.26 -1.33 -8.95
N VAL A 109 6.97 -1.05 -8.80
CA VAL A 109 6.36 -0.63 -7.54
C VAL A 109 5.59 -1.81 -6.96
N TYR A 110 5.88 -2.20 -5.72
CA TYR A 110 5.22 -3.37 -5.11
C TYR A 110 4.85 -3.13 -3.64
N ARG A 111 3.89 -3.93 -3.19
CA ARG A 111 3.56 -4.14 -1.77
C ARG A 111 3.03 -5.56 -1.62
N ALA A 112 3.53 -6.32 -0.65
CA ALA A 112 3.03 -7.67 -0.37
C ALA A 112 2.98 -7.96 1.14
N MET A 113 1.87 -8.56 1.60
CA MET A 113 1.67 -8.71 3.04
C MET A 113 0.70 -9.84 3.46
N ASN A 114 0.97 -10.41 4.63
CA ASN A 114 0.16 -11.41 5.33
C ASN A 114 -0.40 -10.84 6.66
N GLU A 115 -0.95 -9.62 6.63
CA GLU A 115 -1.41 -8.91 7.84
C GLU A 115 -2.69 -9.48 8.48
N ARG A 116 -3.29 -10.48 7.83
CA ARG A 116 -4.42 -11.21 8.39
C ARG A 116 -4.00 -12.53 9.05
N SER A 117 -3.01 -13.25 8.50
CA SER A 117 -2.69 -14.62 8.88
C SER A 117 -1.39 -14.79 9.67
N TRP A 118 -0.41 -13.88 9.53
CA TRP A 118 0.92 -14.05 10.14
C TRP A 118 1.19 -13.07 11.28
N TYR A 119 0.89 -11.80 11.05
CA TYR A 119 0.94 -10.76 12.08
C TYR A 119 -0.25 -9.82 11.87
N ARG A 120 -0.62 -9.04 12.90
CA ARG A 120 -1.76 -8.13 12.81
C ARG A 120 -1.30 -6.68 12.79
N PHE A 121 -1.18 -6.12 11.59
CA PHE A 121 -0.96 -4.69 11.42
C PHE A 121 -2.16 -3.90 11.97
N GLY A 122 -1.89 -2.77 12.61
CA GLY A 122 -2.94 -1.95 13.25
C GLY A 122 -3.58 -2.55 14.52
N SER A 123 -2.99 -3.59 15.11
CA SER A 123 -3.46 -4.18 16.38
C SER A 123 -3.25 -3.29 17.61
N GLY A 124 -2.52 -2.19 17.46
CA GLY A 124 -2.15 -1.31 18.58
C GLY A 124 -0.93 -1.75 19.36
N SER A 125 -0.32 -2.88 18.98
CA SER A 125 1.00 -3.31 19.44
C SER A 125 2.02 -3.06 18.32
N TYR A 126 2.80 -2.00 18.46
CA TYR A 126 3.80 -1.58 17.46
C TYR A 126 5.23 -2.01 17.81
N GLY A 127 5.38 -2.91 18.79
CA GLY A 127 6.69 -3.44 19.16
C GLY A 127 7.63 -2.36 19.69
N PHE A 128 7.14 -1.46 20.54
CA PHE A 128 7.94 -0.39 21.15
C PHE A 128 9.15 -1.00 21.84
N ALA A 129 10.32 -0.82 21.25
CA ALA A 129 11.56 -0.89 21.99
C ALA A 129 11.61 0.31 22.92
N SER A 130 12.29 0.18 24.06
CA SER A 130 12.58 1.29 24.98
C SER A 130 13.61 2.27 24.39
N THR A 131 13.46 2.64 23.11
CA THR A 131 14.37 3.53 22.38
C THR A 131 13.74 4.90 22.23
N PRO A 132 14.47 6.00 22.53
CA PRO A 132 13.96 7.37 22.48
C PRO A 132 13.94 7.93 21.05
N ILE A 133 13.50 7.13 20.07
CA ILE A 133 13.30 7.60 18.70
C ILE A 133 11.95 8.32 18.58
N PHE A 134 11.87 9.30 17.68
CA PHE A 134 10.72 10.18 17.54
C PHE A 134 9.39 9.43 17.46
N GLU A 135 9.31 8.36 16.66
CA GLU A 135 8.06 7.59 16.51
C GLU A 135 7.59 7.04 17.86
N ASN A 136 8.47 6.40 18.63
CA ASN A 136 8.15 5.84 19.95
C ASN A 136 7.72 6.93 20.95
N VAL A 137 8.41 8.07 20.95
CA VAL A 137 8.05 9.21 21.81
C VAL A 137 6.68 9.78 21.42
N ASN A 138 6.41 9.89 20.12
CA ASN A 138 5.14 10.41 19.61
C ASN A 138 3.94 9.57 20.04
N TYR A 139 4.08 8.25 20.08
CA TYR A 139 3.04 7.35 20.61
C TYR A 139 2.70 7.63 22.09
N GLY A 140 3.66 8.16 22.87
CA GLY A 140 3.48 8.52 24.28
C GLY A 140 2.42 9.61 24.51
N TRP A 141 2.06 10.41 23.50
CA TRP A 141 1.06 11.47 23.63
C TRP A 141 -0.38 10.98 23.70
N TYR A 142 -0.66 9.77 23.24
CA TYR A 142 -2.04 9.31 23.05
C TYR A 142 -2.26 7.85 23.41
N MET A 143 -1.25 6.98 23.29
CA MET A 143 -1.41 5.57 23.66
C MET A 143 -1.65 5.35 25.16
N PRO A 144 -1.02 6.08 26.11
CA PRO A 144 -1.39 6.00 27.53
C PRO A 144 -2.85 6.35 27.82
N HIS A 145 -3.52 7.04 26.88
CA HIS A 145 -4.93 7.43 26.96
C HIS A 145 -5.86 6.46 26.21
N GLY A 146 -5.39 5.27 25.83
CA GLY A 146 -6.20 4.24 25.18
C GLY A 146 -6.35 4.40 23.66
N LEU A 147 -5.70 5.39 23.03
CA LEU A 147 -5.72 5.58 21.59
C LEU A 147 -4.68 4.68 20.89
N HIS A 148 -4.94 3.38 20.81
CA HIS A 148 -3.97 2.42 20.27
C HIS A 148 -4.12 2.10 18.79
N THR A 149 -5.30 2.27 18.19
CA THR A 149 -5.60 1.72 16.85
C THR A 149 -5.88 2.83 15.84
N PRO A 150 -5.65 2.58 14.54
CA PRO A 150 -6.05 3.53 13.50
C PRO A 150 -7.54 3.90 13.56
N ALA A 151 -8.39 2.95 13.94
CA ALA A 151 -9.82 3.20 14.12
C ALA A 151 -10.11 4.22 15.24
N SER A 152 -9.40 4.15 16.37
CA SER A 152 -9.59 5.13 17.45
C SER A 152 -9.05 6.52 17.06
N TRP A 153 -7.95 6.59 16.31
CA TRP A 153 -7.42 7.85 15.80
C TRP A 153 -8.35 8.51 14.79
N VAL A 154 -8.83 7.75 13.80
CA VAL A 154 -9.80 8.24 12.80
C VAL A 154 -11.14 8.60 13.46
N GLY A 155 -11.56 7.84 14.47
CA GLY A 155 -12.77 8.12 15.25
C GLY A 155 -12.79 9.52 15.87
N MET A 156 -11.64 10.02 16.35
CA MET A 156 -11.54 11.39 16.88
C MET A 156 -11.82 12.45 15.79
N PHE A 157 -11.30 12.25 14.58
CA PHE A 157 -11.58 13.14 13.45
C PHE A 157 -13.05 13.05 13.01
N ALA A 158 -13.61 11.84 12.95
CA ALA A 158 -15.01 11.63 12.60
C ALA A 158 -15.95 12.34 13.59
N GLN A 159 -15.71 12.21 14.90
CA GLN A 159 -16.48 12.92 15.94
C GLN A 159 -16.42 14.44 15.78
N ARG A 160 -15.22 14.98 15.52
CA ARG A 160 -15.08 16.43 15.30
C ARG A 160 -15.78 16.89 14.02
N TYR A 161 -15.75 16.07 12.98
CA TYR A 161 -16.44 16.33 11.71
C TYR A 161 -17.97 16.36 11.89
N MET A 162 -18.53 15.36 12.58
CA MET A 162 -19.96 15.30 12.93
C MET A 162 -20.39 16.52 13.74
N HIS A 163 -19.62 16.89 14.78
CA HIS A 163 -19.89 18.09 15.58
C HIS A 163 -19.87 19.38 14.75
N THR A 164 -18.91 19.53 13.83
CA THR A 164 -18.69 20.78 13.09
C THR A 164 -19.67 20.95 11.94
N TYR A 165 -19.99 19.86 11.24
CA TYR A 165 -20.74 19.90 9.98
C TYR A 165 -22.11 19.22 10.05
N GLY A 166 -22.49 18.67 11.21
CA GLY A 166 -23.77 18.00 11.40
C GLY A 166 -23.89 16.64 10.71
N ALA A 167 -22.77 16.07 10.24
CA ALA A 167 -22.76 14.72 9.67
C ALA A 167 -23.16 13.67 10.71
N THR A 168 -23.73 12.59 10.24
CA THR A 168 -24.27 11.49 11.03
C THR A 168 -23.55 10.18 10.71
N SER A 169 -23.76 9.14 11.53
CA SER A 169 -23.24 7.79 11.22
C SER A 169 -23.73 7.32 9.85
N GLU A 170 -24.99 7.64 9.53
CA GLU A 170 -25.61 7.31 8.25
C GLU A 170 -24.89 7.89 7.03
N ASP A 171 -24.29 9.08 7.16
CA ASP A 171 -23.49 9.69 6.08
C ASP A 171 -22.23 8.87 5.79
N PHE A 172 -21.58 8.35 6.84
CA PHE A 172 -20.47 7.41 6.69
C PHE A 172 -20.93 6.03 6.21
N GLY A 173 -22.09 5.56 6.68
CA GLY A 173 -22.73 4.32 6.26
C GLY A 173 -23.02 4.28 4.75
N ARG A 174 -23.41 5.41 4.15
CA ARG A 174 -23.59 5.53 2.69
C ARG A 174 -22.29 5.26 1.92
N VAL A 175 -21.15 5.66 2.45
CA VAL A 175 -19.84 5.33 1.86
C VAL A 175 -19.59 3.83 1.96
N ALA A 176 -19.86 3.21 3.11
CA ALA A 176 -19.69 1.77 3.32
C ALA A 176 -20.57 0.93 2.37
N VAL A 177 -21.84 1.31 2.20
CA VAL A 177 -22.76 0.70 1.23
C VAL A 177 -22.22 0.83 -0.19
N ALA A 178 -21.87 2.04 -0.62
CA ALA A 178 -21.39 2.27 -1.97
C ALA A 178 -20.13 1.46 -2.31
N VAL A 179 -19.13 1.41 -1.42
CA VAL A 179 -17.92 0.61 -1.67
C VAL A 179 -18.20 -0.90 -1.64
N ARG A 180 -19.21 -1.34 -0.87
CA ARG A 180 -19.64 -2.74 -0.84
C ARG A 180 -20.42 -3.14 -2.08
N ASP A 181 -21.18 -2.24 -2.68
CA ASP A 181 -21.86 -2.47 -3.95
C ASP A 181 -20.85 -2.71 -5.08
N PHE A 182 -19.81 -1.88 -5.18
CA PHE A 182 -18.72 -2.11 -6.13
C PHE A 182 -17.95 -3.41 -5.86
N ALA A 183 -17.72 -3.76 -4.59
CA ALA A 183 -17.08 -5.01 -4.23
C ALA A 183 -17.94 -6.23 -4.58
N ALA A 184 -19.27 -6.12 -4.44
CA ALA A 184 -20.20 -7.21 -4.72
C ALA A 184 -20.19 -7.62 -6.19
N THR A 185 -19.83 -6.72 -7.11
CA THR A 185 -19.72 -6.99 -8.55
C THR A 185 -18.30 -7.30 -9.02
N ASN A 186 -17.30 -7.31 -8.13
CA ASN A 186 -15.91 -7.60 -8.48
C ASN A 186 -15.51 -9.01 -8.02
N PRO A 187 -15.29 -9.98 -8.93
CA PRO A 187 -14.89 -11.35 -8.57
C PRO A 187 -13.59 -11.45 -7.76
N ALA A 188 -12.70 -10.46 -7.85
CA ALA A 188 -11.46 -10.43 -7.08
C ALA A 188 -11.64 -9.88 -5.65
N ALA A 189 -12.79 -9.28 -5.33
CA ALA A 189 -13.03 -8.70 -4.02
C ALA A 189 -13.42 -9.76 -2.99
N PHE A 190 -12.96 -9.59 -1.74
CA PHE A 190 -13.31 -10.49 -0.64
C PHE A 190 -14.84 -10.55 -0.37
N PHE A 191 -15.54 -9.47 -0.66
CA PHE A 191 -17.00 -9.34 -0.49
C PHE A 191 -17.77 -9.52 -1.81
N TYR A 192 -17.20 -10.22 -2.79
CA TYR A 192 -17.91 -10.58 -4.02
C TYR A 192 -19.25 -11.27 -3.70
N GLY A 193 -20.33 -10.84 -4.36
CA GLY A 193 -21.69 -11.32 -4.12
C GLY A 193 -22.27 -10.99 -2.73
N LYS A 194 -21.64 -10.08 -1.97
CA LYS A 194 -22.06 -9.70 -0.62
C LYS A 194 -22.23 -8.17 -0.55
N PRO A 195 -23.33 -7.59 -1.03
CA PRO A 195 -23.66 -6.20 -0.75
C PRO A 195 -24.01 -6.02 0.73
N ILE A 196 -24.25 -4.78 1.16
CA ILE A 196 -24.90 -4.44 2.44
C ILE A 196 -25.91 -3.33 2.22
N THR A 197 -26.89 -3.25 3.10
CA THR A 197 -27.80 -2.13 3.23
C THR A 197 -27.26 -1.10 4.23
N LEU A 198 -27.89 0.07 4.27
CA LEU A 198 -27.57 1.07 5.28
C LEU A 198 -27.88 0.58 6.70
N GLU A 199 -28.86 -0.30 6.91
CA GLU A 199 -29.14 -0.83 8.25
C GLU A 199 -28.01 -1.73 8.78
N GLU A 200 -27.22 -2.31 7.88
CA GLU A 200 -26.13 -3.25 8.18
C GLU A 200 -24.74 -2.57 8.29
N HIS A 201 -24.67 -1.23 8.22
CA HIS A 201 -23.40 -0.48 8.15
C HIS A 201 -22.57 -0.48 9.45
#